data_AF-A0AAU9CHG7-F1
#
_entry.id   AF-A0AAU9CHG7-F1
#
_cell.length_a   1.000
_cell.length_b   1.000
_cell.length_c   1.000
_cell.angle_alpha   90.00
_cell.angle_beta   90.00
_cell.angle_gamma   90.00
#
_symmetry.space_group_name_H-M   'P 1'
#
loop_
_entity.id
_entity.type
_entity.pdbx_description
1 polymer ?
#
loop_
_entity_poly.entity_id
_entity_poly.type
_entity_poly.pdbx_seq_one_letter_code
_entity_poly.pdbx_strand_id
1 'polypeptide(L)'
;MGGDHVIESLSDQAKALWAKTGSGEDRLSWEPLYVHLFDSAEVSRLVWRDYLSESVKTTIANSLGLTKQDAQCVVAWIVSNHDIGKATPAFQNNRYLRDLWERDLNAGFPAITPVDRPPHAFLGQVLFGEWLESQQGYPNGNQTIASIIGGHHGIYPSTKDLKDIHTFESEVLGTGLWRATQEELLNATFEAYLGPEVAKKLFATSVSPAIEVLLTAIEIMADWVASNTELFPLVQSVNSLGELQQRAAEAWQYLGLPKAIEFAEEDLAPNTLFHRRFPSLPAGAKLNSVQLATITAATAMDAPGLMIIEAPMGCGKTEASLLGAEILAHKFGQSGIAYLLPTQATSNAMFDRVESWLDDLLHDQCPEGPQDLHLLHSKAALDESFRALPKWKPGTMGDQTSNNKPTEEMLVAHQWFGGRKRGLALPAHAGMIPLA
;
A
#
# COMPACT_ATOMS: atom_id res chain seq x y z
N MET A 1 -2.63 25.64 -3.81
CA MET A 1 -1.93 24.48 -4.39
C MET A 1 -1.87 24.72 -5.89
N GLY A 2 -0.68 24.94 -6.43
CA GLY A 2 -0.42 25.25 -7.84
C GLY A 2 0.09 24.06 -8.64
N GLY A 3 -0.40 22.84 -8.34
CA GLY A 3 0.16 21.59 -8.85
C GLY A 3 0.03 21.40 -10.37
N ASP A 4 -0.98 21.99 -11.01
CA ASP A 4 -1.13 21.89 -12.47
C ASP A 4 0.04 22.57 -13.20
N HIS A 5 0.56 23.67 -12.67
CA HIS A 5 1.74 24.34 -13.24
C HIS A 5 2.99 23.47 -13.19
N VAL A 6 3.12 22.58 -12.21
CA VAL A 6 4.29 21.71 -12.06
C VAL A 6 4.39 20.75 -13.24
N ILE A 7 3.30 20.05 -13.57
CA ILE A 7 3.27 19.07 -14.69
C ILE A 7 3.48 19.77 -16.04
N GLU A 8 2.80 20.89 -16.25
CA GLU A 8 2.95 21.67 -17.49
C GLU A 8 4.39 22.15 -17.69
N SER A 9 5.04 22.57 -16.60
CA SER A 9 6.40 23.14 -16.61
C SER A 9 7.53 22.14 -16.84
N LEU A 10 7.26 20.83 -16.73
CA LEU A 10 8.26 19.79 -16.98
C LEU A 10 8.84 19.92 -18.39
N SER A 11 10.16 19.82 -18.48
CA SER A 11 10.92 19.84 -19.72
C SER A 11 10.55 18.69 -20.65
N ASP A 12 10.85 18.86 -21.94
CA ASP A 12 10.71 17.79 -22.92
C ASP A 12 11.59 16.57 -22.56
N GLN A 13 12.72 16.81 -21.88
CA GLN A 13 13.60 15.77 -21.35
C GLN A 13 12.90 14.94 -20.27
N ALA A 14 12.31 15.59 -19.26
CA ALA A 14 11.57 14.89 -18.20
C ALA A 14 10.38 14.12 -18.75
N LYS A 15 9.69 14.67 -19.76
CA LYS A 15 8.55 14.03 -20.45
C LYS A 15 8.97 12.90 -21.39
N ALA A 16 10.22 12.83 -21.82
CA ALA A 16 10.72 11.78 -22.73
C ALA A 16 11.05 10.46 -22.01
N LEU A 17 11.53 10.52 -20.77
CA LEU A 17 11.94 9.36 -19.98
C LEU A 17 10.77 8.41 -19.76
N TRP A 18 10.99 7.10 -19.94
CA TRP A 18 9.93 6.08 -19.80
C TRP A 18 10.01 5.33 -18.47
N ALA A 19 8.85 4.94 -17.93
CA ALA A 19 8.76 4.03 -16.77
C ALA A 19 8.33 2.62 -17.16
N LYS A 20 7.41 2.51 -18.13
CA LYS A 20 6.80 1.24 -18.58
C LYS A 20 6.72 1.17 -20.10
N THR A 21 6.67 -0.07 -20.59
CA THR A 21 6.46 -0.39 -22.00
C THR A 21 5.41 -1.49 -22.13
N GLY A 22 4.64 -1.43 -23.20
CA GLY A 22 3.67 -2.48 -23.52
C GLY A 22 4.36 -3.77 -23.95
N SER A 23 3.59 -4.85 -23.94
CA SER A 23 4.06 -6.18 -24.33
C SER A 23 3.20 -6.72 -25.47
N GLY A 24 3.67 -7.77 -26.16
CA GLY A 24 2.89 -8.39 -27.24
C GLY A 24 2.59 -7.43 -28.41
N GLU A 25 1.31 -7.17 -28.67
CA GLU A 25 0.84 -6.27 -29.74
C GLU A 25 1.04 -4.78 -29.37
N ASP A 26 1.13 -4.45 -28.09
CA ASP A 26 1.32 -3.08 -27.58
C ASP A 26 2.80 -2.71 -27.38
N ARG A 27 3.74 -3.41 -28.02
CA ARG A 27 5.19 -3.17 -27.84
C ARG A 27 5.67 -1.75 -28.13
N LEU A 28 4.88 -0.98 -28.87
CA LEU A 28 5.16 0.43 -29.18
C LEU A 28 4.52 1.41 -28.18
N SER A 29 3.63 0.93 -27.32
CA SER A 29 3.03 1.71 -26.24
C SER A 29 4.01 1.83 -25.08
N TRP A 30 4.02 2.99 -24.44
CA TRP A 30 4.90 3.28 -23.30
C TRP A 30 4.24 4.34 -22.43
N GLU A 31 4.73 4.45 -21.19
CA GLU A 31 4.29 5.44 -20.22
C GLU A 31 5.48 6.28 -19.75
N PRO A 32 5.37 7.62 -19.79
CA PRO A 32 6.40 8.50 -19.25
C PRO A 32 6.63 8.26 -17.76
N LEU A 33 7.88 8.41 -17.34
CA LEU A 33 8.29 8.23 -15.95
C LEU A 33 7.50 9.16 -15.03
N TYR A 34 7.39 10.44 -15.38
CA TYR A 34 6.64 11.40 -14.56
C TYR A 34 5.17 10.97 -14.39
N VAL A 35 4.52 10.41 -15.42
CA VAL A 35 3.14 9.93 -15.29
C VAL A 35 3.06 8.85 -14.23
N HIS A 36 3.94 7.84 -14.29
CA HIS A 36 3.94 6.76 -13.30
C HIS A 36 4.27 7.25 -11.88
N LEU A 37 5.24 8.15 -11.73
CA LEU A 37 5.59 8.74 -10.43
C LEU A 37 4.39 9.42 -9.78
N PHE A 38 3.64 10.22 -10.54
CA PHE A 38 2.48 10.94 -10.03
C PHE A 38 1.24 10.03 -9.87
N ASP A 39 1.01 9.07 -10.77
CA ASP A 39 -0.05 8.07 -10.62
C ASP A 39 0.15 7.27 -9.32
N SER A 40 1.38 6.81 -9.03
CA SER A 40 1.70 6.12 -7.76
C SER A 40 1.46 7.02 -6.54
N ALA A 41 1.77 8.30 -6.64
CA ALA A 41 1.53 9.27 -5.56
C ALA A 41 0.04 9.47 -5.28
N GLU A 42 -0.78 9.66 -6.32
CA GLU A 42 -2.23 9.83 -6.16
C GLU A 42 -2.90 8.53 -5.66
N VAL A 43 -2.43 7.36 -6.08
CA VAL A 43 -2.83 6.08 -5.49
C VAL A 43 -2.47 6.03 -4.00
N SER A 44 -1.27 6.45 -3.60
CA SER A 44 -0.87 6.43 -2.18
C SER A 44 -1.77 7.31 -1.31
N ARG A 45 -2.33 8.40 -1.86
CA ARG A 45 -3.29 9.26 -1.15
C ARG A 45 -4.62 8.54 -0.94
N LEU A 46 -5.06 7.73 -1.90
CA LEU A 46 -6.24 6.87 -1.79
C LEU A 46 -6.01 5.73 -0.80
N VAL A 47 -4.82 5.09 -0.83
CA VAL A 47 -4.40 4.11 0.18
C VAL A 47 -4.46 4.73 1.57
N TRP A 48 -3.88 5.92 1.75
CA TRP A 48 -3.93 6.63 3.04
C TRP A 48 -5.36 6.95 3.47
N ARG A 49 -6.21 7.43 2.55
CA ARG A 49 -7.56 7.89 2.88
C ARG A 49 -8.49 6.73 3.21
N ASP A 50 -8.56 5.75 2.31
CA ASP A 50 -9.64 4.76 2.25
C ASP A 50 -9.23 3.39 2.78
N TYR A 51 -7.93 3.07 2.75
CA TYR A 51 -7.44 1.72 3.04
C TYR A 51 -6.76 1.58 4.41
N LEU A 52 -5.91 2.54 4.79
CA LEU A 52 -5.21 2.47 6.08
C LEU A 52 -6.16 2.68 7.27
N SER A 53 -5.89 1.97 8.37
CA SER A 53 -6.59 2.18 9.64
C SER A 53 -6.24 3.52 10.27
N GLU A 54 -7.13 4.06 11.10
CA GLU A 54 -6.85 5.29 11.85
C GLU A 54 -5.66 5.14 12.80
N SER A 55 -5.43 3.94 13.32
CA SER A 55 -4.26 3.62 14.13
C SER A 55 -2.95 3.78 13.35
N VAL A 56 -2.89 3.25 12.13
CA VAL A 56 -1.68 3.35 11.28
C VAL A 56 -1.44 4.82 10.90
N LYS A 57 -2.48 5.55 10.46
CA LYS A 57 -2.36 6.98 10.15
C LYS A 57 -1.85 7.78 11.34
N THR A 58 -2.36 7.50 12.54
CA THR A 58 -1.95 8.16 13.79
C THR A 58 -0.51 7.80 14.17
N THR A 59 -0.13 6.54 14.03
CA THR A 59 1.23 6.05 14.34
C THR A 59 2.27 6.73 13.46
N ILE A 60 2.01 6.82 12.15
CA ILE A 60 2.89 7.51 11.21
C ILE A 60 2.95 9.01 11.54
N ALA A 61 1.80 9.68 11.67
CA ALA A 61 1.74 11.11 11.95
C ALA A 61 2.48 11.49 13.24
N ASN A 62 2.25 10.75 14.33
CA ASN A 62 2.90 10.99 15.61
C ASN A 62 4.41 10.76 15.54
N SER A 63 4.87 9.69 14.86
CA SER A 63 6.30 9.42 14.74
C SER A 63 7.02 10.45 13.89
N LEU A 64 6.34 11.07 12.92
CA LEU A 64 6.91 12.16 12.12
C LEU A 64 6.79 13.52 12.80
N GLY A 65 6.02 13.63 13.90
CA GLY A 65 5.71 14.91 14.56
C GLY A 65 4.83 15.81 13.69
N LEU A 66 3.98 15.21 12.85
CA LEU A 66 3.17 15.88 11.84
C LEU A 66 1.67 15.70 12.12
N THR A 67 0.85 16.54 11.48
CA THR A 67 -0.59 16.27 11.39
C THR A 67 -0.83 15.08 10.45
N LYS A 68 -1.99 14.42 10.53
CA LYS A 68 -2.34 13.35 9.58
C LYS A 68 -2.36 13.83 8.12
N GLN A 69 -2.75 15.08 7.90
CA GLN A 69 -2.75 15.70 6.57
C GLN A 69 -1.32 15.90 6.06
N ASP A 70 -0.43 16.46 6.89
CA ASP A 70 0.98 16.64 6.55
C ASP A 70 1.68 15.27 6.35
N ALA A 71 1.34 14.26 7.15
CA ALA A 71 1.87 12.91 6.99
C ALA A 71 1.42 12.26 5.67
N GLN A 72 0.17 12.47 5.24
CA GLN A 72 -0.29 12.04 3.91
C GLN A 72 0.53 12.69 2.80
N CYS A 73 0.84 13.98 2.91
CA CYS A 73 1.71 14.70 1.99
C CYS A 73 3.12 14.09 1.93
N VAL A 74 3.70 13.73 3.08
CA VAL A 74 5.00 13.03 3.14
C VAL A 74 4.93 11.67 2.45
N VAL A 75 3.89 10.88 2.70
CA VAL A 75 3.69 9.57 2.05
C VAL A 75 3.62 9.73 0.54
N ALA A 76 2.76 10.64 0.04
CA ALA A 76 2.61 10.87 -1.39
C ALA A 76 3.92 11.31 -2.05
N TRP A 77 4.67 12.19 -1.39
CA TRP A 77 5.98 12.63 -1.86
C TRP A 77 7.02 11.49 -1.89
N ILE A 78 7.11 10.67 -0.85
CA ILE A 78 8.02 9.51 -0.84
C ILE A 78 7.67 8.55 -1.99
N VAL A 79 6.40 8.17 -2.11
CA VAL A 79 5.93 7.26 -3.17
C VAL A 79 6.15 7.84 -4.56
N SER A 80 5.99 9.15 -4.74
CA SER A 80 6.24 9.83 -6.02
C SER A 80 7.70 9.79 -6.47
N ASN A 81 8.62 9.28 -5.65
CA ASN A 81 10.04 9.19 -5.97
C ASN A 81 10.59 7.75 -5.99
N HIS A 82 9.75 6.74 -5.74
CA HIS A 82 10.18 5.33 -5.68
C HIS A 82 11.01 4.90 -6.91
N ASP A 83 10.58 5.35 -8.09
CA ASP A 83 11.14 5.00 -9.38
C ASP A 83 12.10 6.05 -9.95
N ILE A 84 12.55 7.04 -9.18
CA ILE A 84 13.45 8.09 -9.69
C ILE A 84 14.75 7.52 -10.28
N GLY A 85 15.21 6.36 -9.81
CA GLY A 85 16.35 5.66 -10.38
C GLY A 85 16.13 5.13 -11.80
N LYS A 86 14.90 5.14 -12.32
CA LYS A 86 14.62 4.94 -13.74
C LYS A 86 15.05 6.14 -14.59
N ALA A 87 15.18 7.34 -14.03
CA ALA A 87 15.69 8.53 -14.72
C ALA A 87 17.22 8.49 -14.89
N THR A 88 17.77 7.32 -15.22
CA THR A 88 19.21 7.09 -15.31
C THR A 88 19.57 6.42 -16.63
N PRO A 89 20.81 6.62 -17.13
CA PRO A 89 21.30 5.92 -18.31
C PRO A 89 21.24 4.40 -18.13
N ALA A 90 21.53 3.89 -16.93
CA ALA A 90 21.52 2.46 -16.64
C ALA A 90 20.15 1.80 -16.92
N PHE A 91 19.06 2.52 -16.66
CA PHE A 91 17.70 2.05 -16.92
C PHE A 91 17.23 2.37 -18.35
N GLN A 92 17.34 3.64 -18.76
CA GLN A 92 16.76 4.15 -20.01
C GLN A 92 17.45 3.60 -21.26
N ASN A 93 18.76 3.37 -21.19
CA ASN A 93 19.55 2.83 -22.29
C ASN A 93 19.35 1.30 -22.44
N ASN A 94 18.13 0.93 -22.77
CA ASN A 94 17.74 -0.44 -23.04
C ASN A 94 17.80 -0.75 -24.53
N ARG A 95 18.94 -1.31 -24.99
CA ARG A 95 19.18 -1.69 -26.40
C ARG A 95 18.11 -2.58 -27.05
N TYR A 96 17.29 -3.27 -26.25
CA TYR A 96 16.19 -4.11 -26.74
C TYR A 96 14.91 -3.31 -27.05
N LEU A 97 14.87 -2.04 -26.64
CA LEU A 97 13.81 -1.06 -26.86
C LEU A 97 14.37 0.11 -27.69
N ARG A 98 14.81 -0.21 -28.92
CA ARG A 98 15.56 0.70 -29.79
C ARG A 98 14.85 2.04 -30.01
N ASP A 99 13.53 2.01 -30.23
CA ASP A 99 12.74 3.21 -30.51
C ASP A 99 12.71 4.17 -29.31
N LEU A 100 12.69 3.64 -28.07
CA LEU A 100 12.74 4.46 -26.86
C LEU A 100 14.14 5.01 -26.60
N TRP A 101 15.16 4.20 -26.85
CA TRP A 101 16.54 4.66 -26.79
C TRP A 101 16.81 5.80 -27.80
N GLU A 102 16.32 5.68 -29.04
CA GLU A 102 16.43 6.75 -30.03
C GLU A 102 15.70 8.03 -29.58
N ARG A 103 14.62 7.92 -28.81
CA ARG A 103 13.93 9.08 -28.23
C ARG A 103 14.76 9.79 -27.17
N ASP A 104 15.43 9.05 -26.28
CA ASP A 104 16.32 9.67 -25.28
C ASP A 104 17.46 10.45 -25.97
N LEU A 105 18.02 9.87 -27.03
CA LEU A 105 19.03 10.54 -27.85
C LEU A 105 18.46 11.80 -28.53
N ASN A 106 17.23 11.72 -29.05
CA ASN A 106 16.55 12.87 -29.66
C ASN A 106 16.18 13.95 -28.65
N ALA A 107 15.97 13.60 -27.38
CA ALA A 107 15.78 14.55 -26.27
C ALA A 107 17.09 15.22 -25.82
N GLY A 108 18.24 14.77 -26.35
CA GLY A 108 19.56 15.36 -26.12
C GLY A 108 20.39 14.65 -25.05
N PHE A 109 19.96 13.49 -24.55
CA PHE A 109 20.74 12.75 -23.56
C PHE A 109 22.02 12.16 -24.19
N PRO A 110 23.17 12.24 -23.49
CA PRO A 110 24.41 11.67 -24.01
C PRO A 110 24.31 10.14 -24.12
N ALA A 111 24.82 9.59 -25.22
CA ALA A 111 24.97 8.15 -25.37
C ALA A 111 26.03 7.63 -24.39
N ILE A 112 25.66 6.69 -23.53
CA ILE A 112 26.56 6.09 -22.53
C ILE A 112 26.69 4.59 -22.79
N THR A 113 27.89 4.05 -22.60
CA THR A 113 28.13 2.60 -22.75
C THR A 113 27.34 1.82 -21.71
N PRO A 114 26.60 0.76 -22.09
CA PRO A 114 25.89 -0.06 -21.12
C PRO A 114 26.88 -0.69 -20.12
N VAL A 115 26.71 -0.37 -18.84
CA VAL A 115 27.35 -1.04 -17.71
C VAL A 115 26.39 -2.05 -17.09
N ASP A 116 26.90 -2.96 -16.25
CA ASP A 116 26.04 -3.83 -15.43
C ASP A 116 25.05 -2.95 -14.68
N ARG A 117 23.75 -3.22 -14.90
CA ARG A 117 22.65 -2.35 -14.46
C ARG A 117 22.36 -2.62 -12.99
N PRO A 118 22.75 -1.74 -12.04
CA PRO A 118 22.26 -1.87 -10.69
C PRO A 118 20.74 -1.75 -10.70
N PRO A 119 20.01 -2.41 -9.79
CA PRO A 119 18.57 -2.24 -9.67
C PRO A 119 18.21 -0.76 -9.57
N HIS A 120 17.20 -0.32 -10.32
CA HIS A 120 16.84 1.10 -10.37
C HIS A 120 16.44 1.65 -8.99
N ALA A 121 15.86 0.82 -8.12
CA ALA A 121 15.60 1.21 -6.73
C ALA A 121 16.88 1.67 -6.00
N PHE A 122 18.01 1.00 -6.23
CA PHE A 122 19.27 1.34 -5.56
C PHE A 122 19.82 2.66 -6.10
N LEU A 123 19.71 2.88 -7.40
CA LEU A 123 20.03 4.16 -8.03
C LEU A 123 19.11 5.27 -7.48
N GLY A 124 17.82 4.96 -7.31
CA GLY A 124 16.82 5.87 -6.76
C GLY A 124 17.15 6.31 -5.33
N GLN A 125 17.57 5.38 -4.47
CA GLN A 125 18.05 5.70 -3.13
C GLN A 125 19.23 6.67 -3.15
N VAL A 126 20.21 6.46 -4.03
CA VAL A 126 21.37 7.36 -4.12
C VAL A 126 20.95 8.74 -4.61
N LEU A 127 20.18 8.82 -5.70
CA LEU A 127 19.71 10.10 -6.26
C LEU A 127 18.87 10.89 -5.25
N PHE A 128 17.92 10.22 -4.59
CA PHE A 128 17.05 10.85 -3.61
C PHE A 128 17.82 11.28 -2.36
N GLY A 129 18.79 10.46 -1.93
CA GLY A 129 19.70 10.80 -0.82
C GLY A 129 20.56 12.02 -1.12
N GLU A 130 21.17 12.09 -2.30
CA GLU A 130 21.96 13.26 -2.75
C GLU A 130 21.10 14.53 -2.82
N TRP A 131 19.88 14.43 -3.37
CA TRP A 131 18.95 15.54 -3.42
C TRP A 131 18.55 16.03 -2.03
N LEU A 132 18.25 15.10 -1.12
CA LEU A 132 17.96 15.40 0.28
C LEU A 132 19.13 16.14 0.96
N GLU A 133 20.36 15.69 0.76
CA GLU A 133 21.58 16.31 1.30
C GLU A 133 21.81 17.74 0.74
N SER A 134 21.35 18.01 -0.48
CA SER A 134 21.45 19.34 -1.09
C SER A 134 20.48 20.37 -0.48
N GLN A 135 19.43 19.94 0.23
CA GLN A 135 18.43 20.84 0.79
C GLN A 135 18.94 21.55 2.05
N GLN A 136 18.75 22.87 2.13
CA GLN A 136 19.15 23.66 3.29
C GLN A 136 18.40 23.22 4.55
N GLY A 137 19.13 22.95 5.62
CA GLY A 137 18.56 22.48 6.89
C GLY A 137 18.54 20.96 7.05
N TYR A 138 19.24 20.21 6.18
CA TYR A 138 19.34 18.75 6.22
C TYR A 138 20.76 18.23 6.56
N PRO A 139 21.33 18.51 7.76
CA PRO A 139 22.65 18.02 8.10
C PRO A 139 22.63 16.49 8.39
N ASN A 140 23.08 15.67 7.43
CA ASN A 140 23.42 14.24 7.58
C ASN A 140 22.32 13.31 8.15
N GLY A 141 21.04 13.58 7.88
CA GLY A 141 19.97 13.18 8.81
C GLY A 141 19.06 12.01 8.46
N ASN A 142 18.88 11.60 7.21
CA ASN A 142 17.82 10.61 6.89
C ASN A 142 18.08 9.85 5.57
N GLN A 143 19.29 9.29 5.43
CA GLN A 143 19.52 8.14 4.53
C GLN A 143 18.47 7.02 4.75
N THR A 144 17.92 6.97 5.96
CA THR A 144 16.67 6.30 6.35
C THR A 144 15.50 6.53 5.37
N ILE A 145 15.12 7.77 5.04
CA ILE A 145 14.00 8.02 4.12
C ILE A 145 14.39 7.57 2.69
N ALA A 146 15.62 7.83 2.27
CA ALA A 146 16.12 7.35 0.98
C ALA A 146 16.14 5.81 0.89
N SER A 147 16.33 5.11 2.01
CA SER A 147 16.28 3.65 2.04
C SER A 147 14.91 3.08 1.72
N ILE A 148 13.83 3.84 1.97
CA ILE A 148 12.46 3.45 1.60
C ILE A 148 12.39 3.27 0.07
N ILE A 149 12.90 4.25 -0.67
CA ILE A 149 13.05 4.23 -2.14
C ILE A 149 13.91 3.02 -2.57
N GLY A 150 15.01 2.75 -1.87
CA GLY A 150 15.89 1.62 -2.18
C GLY A 150 15.26 0.25 -1.97
N GLY A 151 14.28 0.16 -1.07
CA GLY A 151 13.68 -1.08 -0.61
C GLY A 151 12.39 -1.50 -1.32
N HIS A 152 11.85 -0.73 -2.26
CA HIS A 152 10.49 -0.94 -2.80
C HIS A 152 10.31 -2.21 -3.65
N HIS A 153 11.37 -2.93 -4.01
CA HIS A 153 11.26 -4.29 -4.58
C HIS A 153 11.37 -5.40 -3.52
N GLY A 154 11.35 -5.04 -2.23
CA GLY A 154 11.48 -5.93 -1.09
C GLY A 154 12.91 -6.35 -0.76
N ILE A 155 13.92 -5.68 -1.32
CA ILE A 155 15.35 -5.90 -1.07
C ILE A 155 16.00 -4.52 -0.96
N TYR A 156 16.76 -4.29 0.11
CA TYR A 156 17.54 -3.07 0.31
C TYR A 156 18.98 -3.23 -0.21
N PRO A 157 19.61 -2.17 -0.72
CA PRO A 157 21.00 -2.23 -1.16
C PRO A 157 21.93 -2.50 0.01
N SER A 158 22.94 -3.35 -0.21
CA SER A 158 24.05 -3.52 0.73
C SER A 158 25.02 -2.33 0.63
N THR A 159 25.89 -2.19 1.64
CA THR A 159 26.98 -1.19 1.59
C THR A 159 27.90 -1.39 0.38
N LYS A 160 28.03 -2.62 -0.12
CA LYS A 160 28.82 -2.89 -1.32
C LYS A 160 28.10 -2.33 -2.56
N ASP A 161 26.80 -2.57 -2.68
CA ASP A 161 26.01 -2.10 -3.83
C ASP A 161 26.08 -0.57 -3.95
N LEU A 162 25.94 0.15 -2.82
CA LEU A 162 26.06 1.61 -2.80
C LEU A 162 27.47 2.08 -3.19
N LYS A 163 28.53 1.41 -2.72
CA LYS A 163 29.91 1.74 -3.10
C LYS A 163 30.19 1.51 -4.58
N ASP A 164 29.64 0.43 -5.13
CA ASP A 164 29.79 0.12 -6.55
C ASP A 164 29.09 1.20 -7.40
N ILE A 165 27.89 1.66 -6.99
CA ILE A 165 27.20 2.79 -7.64
C ILE A 165 28.06 4.06 -7.63
N HIS A 166 28.62 4.46 -6.48
CA HIS A 166 29.48 5.64 -6.39
C HIS A 166 30.80 5.49 -7.18
N THR A 167 31.29 4.26 -7.37
CA THR A 167 32.51 4.02 -8.15
C THR A 167 32.29 4.25 -9.65
N PHE A 168 31.09 3.95 -10.16
CA PHE A 168 30.71 4.09 -11.57
C PHE A 168 29.60 5.13 -11.76
N GLU A 169 29.62 6.18 -10.95
CA GLU A 169 28.53 7.15 -10.81
C GLU A 169 28.15 7.77 -12.15
N SER A 170 29.14 8.17 -12.95
CA SER A 170 28.93 8.83 -14.23
C SER A 170 28.26 7.92 -15.28
N GLU A 171 28.53 6.62 -15.19
CA GLU A 171 28.04 5.59 -16.09
C GLU A 171 26.64 5.12 -15.68
N VAL A 172 26.39 4.97 -14.37
CA VAL A 172 25.12 4.43 -13.87
C VAL A 172 24.07 5.52 -13.62
N LEU A 173 24.44 6.67 -13.03
CA LEU A 173 23.52 7.78 -12.75
C LEU A 173 23.49 8.81 -13.86
N GLY A 174 24.56 8.93 -14.64
CA GLY A 174 24.69 9.93 -15.70
C GLY A 174 25.22 11.27 -15.20
N THR A 175 25.50 12.15 -16.16
CA THR A 175 26.05 13.50 -15.92
C THR A 175 25.30 14.55 -16.73
N GLY A 176 25.48 15.83 -16.41
CA GLY A 176 24.93 16.95 -17.15
C GLY A 176 23.39 16.90 -17.22
N LEU A 177 22.84 16.71 -18.42
CA LEU A 177 21.40 16.71 -18.67
C LEU A 177 20.66 15.63 -17.86
N TRP A 178 21.29 14.48 -17.60
CA TRP A 178 20.74 13.45 -16.72
C TRP A 178 20.50 13.98 -15.30
N ARG A 179 21.52 14.58 -14.70
CA ARG A 179 21.44 15.15 -13.34
C ARG A 179 20.42 16.30 -13.29
N ALA A 180 20.40 17.17 -14.29
CA ALA A 180 19.43 18.25 -14.38
C ALA A 180 17.98 17.75 -14.46
N THR A 181 17.73 16.69 -15.25
CA THR A 181 16.38 16.10 -15.39
C THR A 181 15.96 15.36 -14.12
N GLN A 182 16.88 14.67 -13.46
CA GLN A 182 16.62 14.01 -12.17
C GLN A 182 16.24 15.05 -11.10
N GLU A 183 17.01 16.12 -10.98
CA GLU A 183 16.75 17.22 -10.05
C GLU A 183 15.42 17.91 -10.36
N GLU A 184 15.11 18.13 -11.63
CA GLU A 184 13.81 18.67 -12.07
C GLU A 184 12.64 17.79 -11.58
N LEU A 185 12.69 16.47 -11.82
CA LEU A 185 11.65 15.54 -11.39
C LEU A 185 11.49 15.52 -9.86
N LEU A 186 12.61 15.50 -9.12
CA LEU A 186 12.62 15.53 -7.65
C LEU A 186 12.03 16.84 -7.09
N ASN A 187 12.37 17.98 -7.71
CA ASN A 187 11.81 19.28 -7.34
C ASN A 187 10.32 19.37 -7.67
N ALA A 188 9.91 18.83 -8.82
CA ALA A 188 8.51 18.80 -9.24
C ALA A 188 7.64 18.01 -8.24
N THR A 189 8.08 16.80 -7.85
CA THR A 189 7.33 16.02 -6.86
C THR A 189 7.34 16.66 -5.47
N PHE A 190 8.45 17.30 -5.08
CA PHE A 190 8.55 18.06 -3.84
C PHE A 190 7.56 19.22 -3.79
N GLU A 191 7.48 20.03 -4.85
CA GLU A 191 6.54 21.15 -4.95
C GLU A 191 5.08 20.68 -4.98
N ALA A 192 4.81 19.59 -5.70
CA ALA A 192 3.46 19.06 -5.84
C ALA A 192 2.89 18.48 -4.53
N TYR A 193 3.69 17.74 -3.76
CA TYR A 193 3.18 16.91 -2.65
C TYR A 193 3.62 17.33 -1.26
N LEU A 194 4.81 17.92 -1.07
CA LEU A 194 5.37 18.17 0.27
C LEU A 194 5.48 19.66 0.60
N GLY A 195 6.22 20.40 -0.21
CA GLY A 195 6.52 21.81 0.00
C GLY A 195 7.43 22.12 1.21
N PRO A 196 7.94 23.36 1.30
CA PRO A 196 8.99 23.72 2.26
C PRO A 196 8.56 23.70 3.73
N GLU A 197 7.30 24.03 4.01
CA GLU A 197 6.79 24.14 5.40
C GLU A 197 6.71 22.78 6.10
N VAL A 198 6.22 21.75 5.39
CA VAL A 198 6.16 20.39 5.93
C VAL A 198 7.54 19.75 5.92
N ALA A 199 8.32 19.98 4.85
CA ALA A 199 9.70 19.48 4.75
C ALA A 199 10.57 19.92 5.94
N LYS A 200 10.50 21.19 6.34
CA LYS A 200 11.25 21.70 7.50
C LYS A 200 10.97 20.90 8.78
N LYS A 201 9.72 20.48 9.01
CA LYS A 201 9.34 19.67 10.17
C LYS A 201 9.83 18.22 10.02
N LEU A 202 9.59 17.61 8.86
CA LEU A 202 10.03 16.25 8.55
C LEU A 202 11.54 16.10 8.75
N PHE A 203 12.30 17.08 8.25
CA PHE A 203 13.76 17.09 8.27
C PHE A 203 14.36 17.30 9.66
N ALA A 204 13.58 17.83 10.60
CA ALA A 204 13.97 17.94 12.00
C ALA A 204 13.67 16.66 12.81
N THR A 205 13.01 15.65 12.23
CA THR A 205 12.57 14.43 12.90
C THR A 205 13.34 13.21 12.40
N SER A 206 13.73 12.34 13.33
CA SER A 206 14.27 11.01 13.01
C SER A 206 13.12 10.04 12.74
N VAL A 207 13.17 9.35 11.59
CA VAL A 207 12.21 8.30 11.27
C VAL A 207 12.72 6.99 11.88
N SER A 208 11.85 6.28 12.61
CA SER A 208 12.24 4.99 13.19
C SER A 208 12.17 3.87 12.15
N PRO A 209 12.97 2.79 12.28
CA PRO A 209 12.92 1.66 11.35
C PRO A 209 11.53 1.01 11.21
N ALA A 210 10.72 1.05 12.28
CA ALA A 210 9.34 0.54 12.22
C ALA A 210 8.46 1.37 11.27
N ILE A 211 8.64 2.71 11.28
CA ILE A 211 7.93 3.60 10.36
C ILE A 211 8.48 3.48 8.95
N GLU A 212 9.79 3.32 8.78
CA GLU A 212 10.39 3.03 7.45
C GLU A 212 9.71 1.82 6.81
N VAL A 213 9.58 0.71 7.53
CA VAL A 213 8.91 -0.51 7.03
C VAL A 213 7.45 -0.25 6.66
N LEU A 214 6.71 0.51 7.47
CA LEU A 214 5.32 0.87 7.16
C LEU A 214 5.22 1.73 5.90
N LEU A 215 6.10 2.74 5.76
CA LEU A 215 6.14 3.60 4.58
C LEU A 215 6.53 2.80 3.33
N THR A 216 7.51 1.89 3.43
CA THR A 216 7.86 0.97 2.32
C THR A 216 6.69 0.08 1.93
N ALA A 217 5.90 -0.41 2.89
CA ALA A 217 4.72 -1.21 2.59
C ALA A 217 3.65 -0.42 1.82
N ILE A 218 3.43 0.84 2.19
CA ILE A 218 2.51 1.75 1.48
C ILE A 218 3.02 2.04 0.06
N GLU A 219 4.33 2.30 -0.09
CA GLU A 219 4.98 2.52 -1.38
C GLU A 219 4.83 1.32 -2.32
N ILE A 220 5.11 0.10 -1.83
CA ILE A 220 4.94 -1.14 -2.60
C ILE A 220 3.50 -1.30 -3.06
N MET A 221 2.53 -1.07 -2.17
CA MET A 221 1.11 -1.21 -2.52
C MET A 221 0.71 -0.20 -3.60
N ALA A 222 1.13 1.06 -3.45
CA ALA A 222 0.81 2.12 -4.39
C ALA A 222 1.45 1.87 -5.76
N ASP A 223 2.73 1.48 -5.82
CA ASP A 223 3.40 1.08 -7.05
C ASP A 223 2.68 -0.10 -7.71
N TRP A 224 2.35 -1.17 -6.97
CA TRP A 224 1.66 -2.30 -7.57
C TRP A 224 0.35 -1.91 -8.25
N VAL A 225 -0.47 -1.08 -7.59
CA VAL A 225 -1.74 -0.60 -8.14
C VAL A 225 -1.50 0.27 -9.38
N ALA A 226 -0.59 1.25 -9.30
CA ALA A 226 -0.22 2.12 -10.43
C ALA A 226 0.45 1.36 -11.58
N SER A 227 1.07 0.22 -11.30
CA SER A 227 1.75 -0.64 -12.27
C SER A 227 0.83 -1.64 -12.98
N ASN A 228 -0.44 -1.75 -12.58
CA ASN A 228 -1.39 -2.59 -13.28
C ASN A 228 -1.94 -1.89 -14.52
N THR A 229 -1.57 -2.36 -15.72
CA THR A 229 -2.00 -1.78 -17.01
C THR A 229 -3.50 -1.90 -17.29
N GLU A 230 -4.22 -2.77 -16.59
CA GLU A 230 -5.68 -2.82 -16.65
C GLU A 230 -6.33 -1.66 -15.87
N LEU A 231 -5.70 -1.22 -14.78
CA LEU A 231 -6.13 -0.09 -13.95
C LEU A 231 -5.63 1.24 -14.50
N PHE A 232 -4.37 1.26 -14.94
CA PHE A 232 -3.67 2.39 -15.52
C PHE A 232 -3.24 2.04 -16.95
N PRO A 233 -4.14 2.14 -17.94
CA PRO A 233 -3.75 2.02 -19.34
C PRO A 233 -2.60 2.98 -19.67
N LEU A 234 -1.65 2.49 -20.47
CA LEU A 234 -0.45 3.25 -20.86
C LEU A 234 -0.87 4.51 -21.63
N VAL A 235 -0.45 5.67 -21.13
CA VAL A 235 -0.65 6.97 -21.78
C VAL A 235 0.70 7.62 -22.05
N GLN A 236 0.79 8.33 -23.17
CA GLN A 236 2.05 8.97 -23.60
C GLN A 236 2.23 10.38 -23.03
N SER A 237 1.17 10.97 -22.49
CA SER A 237 1.21 12.29 -21.88
C SER A 237 -0.01 12.49 -20.98
N VAL A 238 0.21 13.17 -19.85
CA VAL A 238 -0.80 13.74 -18.98
C VAL A 238 -0.42 15.20 -18.72
N ASN A 239 -1.39 16.10 -18.78
CA ASN A 239 -1.11 17.54 -18.82
C ASN A 239 -1.38 18.28 -17.52
N SER A 240 -2.10 17.67 -16.58
CA SER A 240 -2.47 18.31 -15.32
C SER A 240 -2.47 17.33 -14.15
N LEU A 241 -2.38 17.86 -12.93
CA LEU A 241 -2.53 17.06 -11.73
C LEU A 241 -3.99 16.58 -11.58
N GLY A 242 -4.96 17.36 -12.04
CA GLY A 242 -6.36 16.97 -12.09
C GLY A 242 -6.62 15.69 -12.91
N GLU A 243 -5.96 15.54 -14.06
CA GLU A 243 -6.05 14.31 -14.88
C GLU A 243 -5.45 13.10 -14.14
N LEU A 244 -4.32 13.25 -13.46
CA LEU A 244 -3.71 12.18 -12.65
C LEU A 244 -4.62 11.76 -11.49
N GLN A 245 -5.22 12.74 -10.81
CA GLN A 245 -6.19 12.49 -9.73
C GLN A 245 -7.43 11.74 -10.23
N GLN A 246 -7.94 12.12 -11.41
CA GLN A 246 -9.06 11.44 -12.03
C GLN A 246 -8.70 9.99 -12.39
N ARG A 247 -7.55 9.77 -13.05
CA ARG A 247 -7.05 8.43 -13.39
C ARG A 247 -6.94 7.55 -12.14
N ALA A 248 -6.35 8.07 -11.07
CA ALA A 248 -6.21 7.33 -9.83
C ALA A 248 -7.57 7.03 -9.18
N ALA A 249 -8.52 7.97 -9.20
CA ALA A 249 -9.87 7.75 -8.68
C ALA A 249 -10.64 6.67 -9.47
N GLU A 250 -10.57 6.70 -10.81
CA GLU A 250 -11.18 5.71 -11.69
C GLU A 250 -10.56 4.33 -11.47
N ALA A 251 -9.23 4.25 -11.43
CA ALA A 251 -8.49 3.03 -11.14
C ALA A 251 -8.85 2.45 -9.76
N TRP A 252 -8.95 3.30 -8.73
CA TRP A 252 -9.29 2.89 -7.37
C TRP A 252 -10.74 2.39 -7.26
N GLN A 253 -11.68 3.09 -7.89
CA GLN A 253 -13.08 2.68 -7.96
C GLN A 253 -13.22 1.34 -8.68
N TYR A 254 -12.50 1.16 -9.79
CA TYR A 254 -12.51 -0.07 -10.57
C TYR A 254 -11.81 -1.23 -9.86
N LEU A 255 -10.72 -0.95 -9.15
CA LEU A 255 -10.05 -1.92 -8.29
C LEU A 255 -11.02 -2.41 -7.21
N GLY A 256 -11.79 -1.50 -6.60
CA GLY A 256 -12.86 -1.86 -5.66
C GLY A 256 -12.34 -2.43 -4.34
N LEU A 257 -11.19 -1.94 -3.85
CA LEU A 257 -10.71 -2.33 -2.53
C LEU A 257 -11.73 -1.92 -1.46
N PRO A 258 -12.03 -2.81 -0.50
CA PRO A 258 -12.90 -2.46 0.60
C PRO A 258 -12.28 -1.34 1.44
N LYS A 259 -13.14 -0.46 1.92
CA LYS A 259 -12.73 0.56 2.88
C LYS A 259 -12.38 -0.08 4.22
N ALA A 260 -11.48 0.55 4.98
CA ALA A 260 -11.21 0.17 6.36
C ALA A 260 -12.51 0.07 7.19
N ILE A 261 -12.73 -1.05 7.90
CA ILE A 261 -13.86 -1.16 8.84
C ILE A 261 -13.65 -0.16 9.97
N GLU A 262 -14.71 0.61 10.25
CA GLU A 262 -14.83 1.36 11.49
C GLU A 262 -15.59 0.48 12.49
N PHE A 263 -14.89 -0.05 13.49
CA PHE A 263 -15.56 -0.74 14.59
C PHE A 263 -16.25 0.32 15.44
N ALA A 264 -17.58 0.34 15.45
CA ALA A 264 -18.34 1.29 16.27
C ALA A 264 -18.35 0.90 17.75
N GLU A 265 -18.49 1.89 18.64
CA GLU A 265 -18.89 1.64 20.01
C GLU A 265 -20.32 1.11 20.01
N GLU A 266 -20.52 -0.08 20.58
CA GLU A 266 -21.83 -0.66 20.67
C GLU A 266 -22.32 -0.56 22.12
N ASP A 267 -23.29 0.34 22.34
CA ASP A 267 -23.99 0.52 23.62
C ASP A 267 -24.94 -0.65 23.96
N LEU A 268 -24.59 -1.87 23.54
CA LEU A 268 -25.35 -3.07 23.80
C LEU A 268 -24.82 -3.78 25.04
N ALA A 269 -25.75 -4.34 25.82
CA ALA A 269 -25.39 -5.22 26.93
C ALA A 269 -24.52 -6.39 26.41
N PRO A 270 -23.46 -6.82 27.12
CA PRO A 270 -22.52 -7.82 26.62
C PRO A 270 -23.16 -9.13 26.13
N ASN A 271 -24.24 -9.59 26.78
CA ASN A 271 -24.96 -10.78 26.34
C ASN A 271 -25.75 -10.55 25.04
N THR A 272 -26.27 -9.35 24.83
CA THR A 272 -26.96 -8.98 23.58
C THR A 272 -25.96 -8.95 22.42
N LEU A 273 -24.78 -8.35 22.64
CA LEU A 273 -23.69 -8.37 21.67
C LEU A 273 -23.26 -9.82 21.35
N PHE A 274 -23.08 -10.65 22.38
CA PHE A 274 -22.72 -12.05 22.23
C PHE A 274 -23.72 -12.84 21.36
N HIS A 275 -25.02 -12.69 21.60
CA HIS A 275 -26.02 -13.39 20.79
C HIS A 275 -26.11 -12.88 19.35
N ARG A 276 -25.84 -11.60 19.14
CA ARG A 276 -25.85 -11.01 17.80
C ARG A 276 -24.67 -11.46 16.96
N ARG A 277 -23.49 -11.60 17.56
CA ARG A 277 -22.26 -12.09 16.90
C ARG A 277 -22.20 -13.61 16.74
N PHE A 278 -23.02 -14.33 17.49
CA PHE A 278 -23.06 -15.78 17.47
C PHE A 278 -24.52 -16.29 17.51
N PRO A 279 -25.32 -15.98 16.46
CA PRO A 279 -26.76 -16.26 16.43
C PRO A 279 -27.11 -17.75 16.40
N SER A 280 -26.16 -18.60 16.01
CA SER A 280 -26.30 -20.06 16.04
C SER A 280 -26.30 -20.66 17.45
N LEU A 281 -25.93 -19.88 18.47
CA LEU A 281 -25.96 -20.33 19.86
C LEU A 281 -27.39 -20.42 20.40
N PRO A 282 -27.66 -21.34 21.35
CA PRO A 282 -28.98 -21.44 21.98
C PRO A 282 -29.43 -20.10 22.58
N ALA A 283 -30.72 -19.77 22.47
CA ALA A 283 -31.28 -18.50 22.98
C ALA A 283 -31.06 -18.27 24.50
N GLY A 284 -30.80 -19.33 25.27
CA GLY A 284 -30.46 -19.26 26.69
C GLY A 284 -28.97 -19.25 27.00
N ALA A 285 -28.10 -19.32 25.99
CA ALA A 285 -26.66 -19.20 26.17
C ALA A 285 -26.34 -17.85 26.81
N LYS A 286 -25.31 -17.81 27.65
CA LYS A 286 -24.84 -16.56 28.26
C LYS A 286 -23.33 -16.56 28.21
N LEU A 287 -22.75 -15.36 28.27
CA LEU A 287 -21.32 -15.22 28.44
C LEU A 287 -20.86 -16.04 29.65
N ASN A 288 -19.83 -16.85 29.43
CA ASN A 288 -19.16 -17.56 30.51
C ASN A 288 -18.12 -16.67 31.20
N SER A 289 -17.56 -17.15 32.31
CA SER A 289 -16.60 -16.37 33.12
C SER A 289 -15.36 -15.92 32.33
N VAL A 290 -14.88 -16.74 31.39
CA VAL A 290 -13.71 -16.40 30.56
C VAL A 290 -14.06 -15.26 29.60
N GLN A 291 -15.20 -15.35 28.90
CA GLN A 291 -15.65 -14.34 27.96
C GLN A 291 -15.95 -13.00 28.66
N LEU A 292 -16.63 -13.03 29.82
CA LEU A 292 -16.88 -11.85 30.66
C LEU A 292 -15.58 -11.19 31.14
N ALA A 293 -14.61 -12.00 31.59
CA ALA A 293 -13.31 -11.50 32.01
C ALA A 293 -12.55 -10.85 30.86
N THR A 294 -12.58 -11.45 29.66
CA THR A 294 -11.94 -10.89 28.46
C THR A 294 -12.56 -9.55 28.06
N ILE A 295 -13.89 -9.44 28.00
CA ILE A 295 -14.58 -8.18 27.72
C ILE A 295 -14.21 -7.11 28.75
N THR A 296 -14.25 -7.46 30.03
CA THR A 296 -13.92 -6.54 31.12
C THR A 296 -12.48 -6.04 31.01
N ALA A 297 -11.53 -6.95 30.76
CA ALA A 297 -10.13 -6.62 30.59
C ALA A 297 -9.91 -5.73 29.36
N ALA A 298 -10.50 -6.06 28.21
CA ALA A 298 -10.37 -5.29 26.98
C ALA A 298 -10.93 -3.87 27.15
N THR A 299 -12.08 -3.76 27.82
CA THR A 299 -12.73 -2.47 28.11
C THR A 299 -11.86 -1.61 29.03
N ALA A 300 -11.16 -2.22 30.00
CA ALA A 300 -10.32 -1.52 30.95
C ALA A 300 -8.92 -1.15 30.41
N MET A 301 -8.54 -1.57 29.20
CA MET A 301 -7.24 -1.21 28.62
C MET A 301 -7.23 0.24 28.12
N ASP A 302 -6.34 1.07 28.66
CA ASP A 302 -6.22 2.49 28.28
C ASP A 302 -5.22 2.74 27.13
N ALA A 303 -4.44 1.72 26.75
CA ALA A 303 -3.45 1.80 25.68
C ALA A 303 -3.34 0.45 24.94
N PRO A 304 -2.86 0.46 23.67
CA PRO A 304 -2.61 -0.77 22.92
C PRO A 304 -1.66 -1.71 23.69
N GLY A 305 -1.92 -3.01 23.65
CA GLY A 305 -1.13 -3.98 24.41
C GLY A 305 -1.43 -5.44 24.10
N LEU A 306 -0.76 -6.34 24.83
CA LEU A 306 -0.93 -7.78 24.71
C LEU A 306 -1.88 -8.30 25.79
N MET A 307 -2.92 -9.01 25.37
CA MET A 307 -3.82 -9.76 26.26
C MET A 307 -3.57 -11.25 26.13
N ILE A 308 -3.41 -11.94 27.26
CA ILE A 308 -3.22 -13.40 27.32
C ILE A 308 -4.44 -14.01 28.01
N ILE A 309 -5.15 -14.90 27.31
CA ILE A 309 -6.35 -15.60 27.82
C ILE A 309 -5.99 -17.05 28.14
N GLU A 310 -5.84 -17.36 29.42
CA GLU A 310 -5.57 -18.72 29.89
C GLU A 310 -6.85 -19.38 30.40
N ALA A 311 -7.33 -20.40 29.70
CA ALA A 311 -8.50 -21.18 30.10
C ALA A 311 -8.44 -22.61 29.54
N PRO A 312 -9.11 -23.60 30.19
CA PRO A 312 -9.22 -24.95 29.66
C PRO A 312 -9.80 -25.03 28.24
N MET A 313 -9.58 -26.15 27.55
CA MET A 313 -10.20 -26.41 26.25
C MET A 313 -11.72 -26.48 26.39
N GLY A 314 -12.45 -26.00 25.38
CA GLY A 314 -13.91 -25.99 25.38
C GLY A 314 -14.58 -24.84 26.16
N CYS A 315 -13.82 -23.95 26.81
CA CYS A 315 -14.38 -22.82 27.56
C CYS A 315 -14.70 -21.57 26.71
N GLY A 316 -14.84 -21.70 25.38
CA GLY A 316 -15.23 -20.58 24.51
C GLY A 316 -14.17 -19.47 24.37
N LYS A 317 -12.87 -19.84 24.34
CA LYS A 317 -11.76 -18.89 24.16
C LYS A 317 -11.82 -18.16 22.82
N THR A 318 -12.33 -18.82 21.79
CA THR A 318 -12.47 -18.26 20.45
C THR A 318 -13.41 -17.07 20.44
N GLU A 319 -14.60 -17.23 21.00
CA GLU A 319 -15.61 -16.16 21.10
C GLU A 319 -15.11 -15.05 22.02
N ALA A 320 -14.41 -15.40 23.11
CA ALA A 320 -13.76 -14.43 23.98
C ALA A 320 -12.75 -13.57 23.19
N SER A 321 -11.89 -14.19 22.36
CA SER A 321 -10.90 -13.47 21.57
C SER A 321 -11.51 -12.58 20.48
N LEU A 322 -12.60 -13.01 19.83
CA LEU A 322 -13.27 -12.21 18.80
C LEU A 322 -13.94 -10.98 19.42
N LEU A 323 -14.70 -11.15 20.50
CA LEU A 323 -15.31 -10.04 21.23
C LEU A 323 -14.26 -9.09 21.81
N GLY A 324 -13.18 -9.63 22.37
CA GLY A 324 -12.06 -8.83 22.84
C GLY A 324 -11.40 -8.04 21.70
N ALA A 325 -11.23 -8.65 20.54
CA ALA A 325 -10.64 -8.00 19.37
C ALA A 325 -11.54 -6.86 18.83
N GLU A 326 -12.87 -7.02 18.79
CA GLU A 326 -13.79 -5.93 18.43
C GLU A 326 -13.62 -4.72 19.34
N ILE A 327 -13.61 -4.95 20.66
CA ILE A 327 -13.44 -3.88 21.66
C ILE A 327 -12.09 -3.18 21.47
N LEU A 328 -11.00 -3.94 21.34
CA LEU A 328 -9.67 -3.37 21.15
C LEU A 328 -9.55 -2.64 19.80
N ALA A 329 -10.18 -3.16 18.75
CA ALA A 329 -10.17 -2.54 17.43
C ALA A 329 -10.88 -1.20 17.44
N HIS A 330 -12.07 -1.12 18.03
CA HIS A 330 -12.78 0.14 18.25
C HIS A 330 -11.92 1.12 19.09
N LYS A 331 -11.47 0.71 20.28
CA LYS A 331 -10.76 1.59 21.21
C LYS A 331 -9.46 2.16 20.63
N PHE A 332 -8.76 1.39 19.80
CA PHE A 332 -7.44 1.75 19.29
C PHE A 332 -7.42 2.06 17.79
N GLY A 333 -8.59 2.22 17.17
CA GLY A 333 -8.73 2.59 15.76
C GLY A 333 -8.12 1.57 14.79
N GLN A 334 -8.16 0.28 15.13
CA GLN A 334 -7.80 -0.79 14.19
C GLN A 334 -8.98 -1.07 13.29
N SER A 335 -8.69 -1.44 12.04
CA SER A 335 -9.72 -1.73 11.07
C SER A 335 -9.84 -3.20 10.70
N GLY A 336 -9.05 -4.11 11.27
CA GLY A 336 -9.19 -5.54 10.97
C GLY A 336 -8.37 -6.47 11.85
N ILE A 337 -8.53 -7.77 11.60
CA ILE A 337 -8.04 -8.85 12.47
C ILE A 337 -7.17 -9.83 11.69
N ALA A 338 -6.04 -10.23 12.25
CA ALA A 338 -5.28 -11.40 11.79
C ALA A 338 -5.47 -12.53 12.81
N TYR A 339 -6.06 -13.64 12.38
CA TYR A 339 -6.31 -14.80 13.23
C TYR A 339 -5.25 -15.87 12.97
N LEU A 340 -4.27 -15.94 13.88
CA LEU A 340 -3.08 -16.79 13.73
C LEU A 340 -3.33 -18.18 14.34
N LEU A 341 -3.17 -19.24 13.55
CA LEU A 341 -3.51 -20.61 13.96
C LEU A 341 -2.32 -21.57 13.84
N PRO A 342 -2.26 -22.65 14.66
CA PRO A 342 -1.11 -23.54 14.67
C PRO A 342 -0.94 -24.36 13.38
N THR A 343 -2.03 -24.69 12.69
CA THR A 343 -2.01 -25.55 11.50
C THR A 343 -3.03 -25.10 10.45
N GLN A 344 -2.86 -25.58 9.21
CA GLN A 344 -3.86 -25.41 8.15
C GLN A 344 -5.20 -26.05 8.52
N ALA A 345 -5.22 -27.25 9.10
CA ALA A 345 -6.46 -27.94 9.46
C ALA A 345 -7.28 -27.16 10.49
N THR A 346 -6.61 -26.54 11.46
CA THR A 346 -7.26 -25.62 12.41
C THR A 346 -7.73 -24.33 11.75
N SER A 347 -7.04 -23.86 10.70
CA SER A 347 -7.42 -22.66 9.94
C SER A 347 -8.72 -22.88 9.17
N ASN A 348 -8.84 -24.00 8.46
CA ASN A 348 -10.07 -24.36 7.74
C ASN A 348 -11.25 -24.52 8.72
N ALA A 349 -11.07 -25.25 9.83
CA ALA A 349 -12.13 -25.44 10.82
C ALA A 349 -12.56 -24.13 11.54
N MET A 350 -11.68 -23.14 11.58
CA MET A 350 -11.96 -21.82 12.15
C MET A 350 -12.51 -20.82 11.14
N PHE A 351 -12.37 -21.10 9.85
CA PHE A 351 -12.77 -20.19 8.78
C PHE A 351 -14.27 -19.91 8.83
N ASP A 352 -15.11 -20.94 8.76
CA ASP A 352 -16.58 -20.80 8.80
C ASP A 352 -17.06 -20.00 10.03
N ARG A 353 -16.36 -20.14 11.16
CA ARG A 353 -16.70 -19.45 12.41
C ARG A 353 -16.37 -17.97 12.36
N VAL A 354 -15.24 -17.61 11.78
CA VAL A 354 -14.83 -16.20 11.61
C VAL A 354 -15.57 -15.56 10.44
N GLU A 355 -15.86 -16.31 9.39
CA GLU A 355 -16.73 -15.89 8.30
C GLU A 355 -18.12 -15.51 8.82
N SER A 356 -18.79 -16.41 9.55
CA SER A 356 -20.10 -16.13 10.16
C SER A 356 -20.04 -14.93 11.10
N TRP A 357 -19.02 -14.86 11.97
CA TRP A 357 -18.85 -13.73 12.88
C TRP A 357 -18.64 -12.41 12.14
N LEU A 358 -17.83 -12.41 11.07
CA LEU A 358 -17.56 -11.23 10.27
C LEU A 358 -18.81 -10.82 9.49
N ASP A 359 -19.55 -11.76 8.90
CA ASP A 359 -20.80 -11.46 8.21
C ASP A 359 -21.82 -10.78 9.15
N ASP A 360 -21.97 -11.28 10.38
CA ASP A 360 -22.81 -10.66 11.41
C ASP A 360 -22.31 -9.26 11.82
N LEU A 361 -20.99 -9.07 11.93
CA LEU A 361 -20.39 -7.76 12.20
C LEU A 361 -20.70 -6.76 11.07
N LEU A 362 -20.55 -7.18 9.81
CA LEU A 362 -20.69 -6.31 8.65
C LEU A 362 -22.14 -5.93 8.36
N HIS A 363 -23.08 -6.84 8.59
CA HIS A 363 -24.51 -6.52 8.50
C HIS A 363 -24.91 -5.39 9.45
N ASP A 364 -24.35 -5.34 10.66
CA ASP A 364 -24.61 -4.28 11.62
C ASP A 364 -23.92 -2.95 11.25
N GLN A 365 -22.66 -3.03 10.80
CA GLN A 365 -21.88 -1.83 10.47
C GLN A 365 -22.31 -1.18 9.15
N CYS A 366 -23.00 -1.92 8.27
CA CYS A 366 -23.43 -1.44 6.94
C CYS A 366 -22.32 -0.70 6.19
N PRO A 367 -21.13 -1.33 5.99
CA PRO A 367 -20.03 -0.67 5.32
C PRO A 367 -20.41 -0.28 3.88
N GLU A 368 -19.77 0.76 3.36
CA GLU A 368 -19.92 1.14 1.95
C GLU A 368 -19.23 0.10 1.04
N GLY A 369 -19.96 -0.97 0.72
CA GLY A 369 -19.52 -2.03 -0.19
C GLY A 369 -19.03 -3.31 0.50
N PRO A 370 -18.82 -4.38 -0.29
CA PRO A 370 -18.39 -5.67 0.23
C PRO A 370 -17.01 -5.58 0.89
N GLN A 371 -16.76 -6.43 1.88
CA GLN A 371 -15.51 -6.52 2.63
C GLN A 371 -14.77 -7.81 2.29
N ASP A 372 -13.45 -7.82 2.49
CA ASP A 372 -12.58 -8.88 2.00
C ASP A 372 -12.18 -9.90 3.09
N LEU A 373 -12.45 -11.19 2.88
CA LEU A 373 -12.08 -12.28 3.79
C LEU A 373 -11.15 -13.28 3.08
N HIS A 374 -10.01 -13.58 3.71
CA HIS A 374 -9.00 -14.44 3.07
C HIS A 374 -8.40 -15.52 3.99
N LEU A 375 -8.21 -16.70 3.39
CA LEU A 375 -7.35 -17.77 3.91
C LEU A 375 -5.96 -17.66 3.29
N LEU A 376 -4.94 -17.48 4.13
CA LEU A 376 -3.57 -17.24 3.70
C LEU A 376 -2.68 -18.45 3.99
N HIS A 377 -2.87 -19.53 3.23
CA HIS A 377 -1.96 -20.67 3.27
C HIS A 377 -1.84 -21.39 1.93
N SER A 378 -0.80 -22.22 1.80
CA SER A 378 -0.41 -22.87 0.53
C SER A 378 -1.50 -23.72 -0.13
N LYS A 379 -2.52 -24.13 0.63
CA LYS A 379 -3.67 -24.94 0.18
C LYS A 379 -5.01 -24.20 0.27
N ALA A 380 -5.04 -22.90 0.54
CA ALA A 380 -6.27 -22.12 0.69
C ALA A 380 -7.17 -22.23 -0.56
N ALA A 381 -6.56 -22.24 -1.75
CA ALA A 381 -7.28 -22.40 -3.03
C ALA A 381 -8.00 -23.75 -3.20
N LEU A 382 -7.76 -24.73 -2.31
CA LEU A 382 -8.43 -26.04 -2.30
C LEU A 382 -9.55 -26.12 -1.26
N ASP A 383 -9.67 -25.14 -0.37
CA ASP A 383 -10.72 -25.12 0.66
C ASP A 383 -12.08 -24.79 0.04
N GLU A 384 -13.11 -25.56 0.38
CA GLU A 384 -14.44 -25.43 -0.24
C GLU A 384 -15.16 -24.17 0.23
N SER A 385 -15.09 -23.82 1.52
CA SER A 385 -15.66 -22.60 2.08
C SER A 385 -15.00 -21.35 1.47
N PHE A 386 -13.67 -21.33 1.38
CA PHE A 386 -12.97 -20.22 0.71
C PHE A 386 -13.30 -20.10 -0.78
N ARG A 387 -13.50 -21.23 -1.47
CA ARG A 387 -13.89 -21.23 -2.89
C ARG A 387 -15.34 -20.80 -3.11
N ALA A 388 -16.17 -20.95 -2.09
CA ALA A 388 -17.58 -20.55 -2.13
C ALA A 388 -17.75 -19.04 -2.06
N LEU A 389 -16.82 -18.30 -1.43
CA LEU A 389 -16.82 -16.85 -1.44
C LEU A 389 -16.85 -16.28 -2.87
N PRO A 390 -17.69 -15.27 -3.15
CA PRO A 390 -17.65 -14.54 -4.41
C PRO A 390 -16.26 -13.97 -4.61
N LYS A 391 -15.74 -14.15 -5.82
CA LYS A 391 -14.46 -13.55 -6.18
C LYS A 391 -14.72 -12.21 -6.83
N TRP A 392 -14.25 -11.14 -6.19
CA TRP A 392 -14.21 -9.85 -6.87
C TRP A 392 -13.18 -9.91 -8.00
N LYS A 393 -13.68 -9.73 -9.23
CA LYS A 393 -12.88 -9.53 -10.43
C LYS A 393 -13.16 -8.11 -10.93
N PRO A 394 -12.13 -7.29 -11.16
CA PRO A 394 -12.31 -6.10 -11.96
C PRO A 394 -12.86 -6.54 -13.34
N GLY A 395 -14.06 -6.09 -13.71
CA GLY A 395 -14.75 -6.56 -14.91
C GLY A 395 -14.08 -6.03 -16.17
N THR A 396 -13.68 -6.89 -17.12
CA THR A 396 -12.98 -6.47 -18.35
C THR A 396 -13.67 -5.30 -19.06
N MET A 397 -12.93 -4.23 -19.35
CA MET A 397 -13.40 -3.14 -20.22
C MET A 397 -13.80 -3.73 -21.57
N GLY A 398 -15.11 -3.83 -21.81
CA GLY A 398 -15.67 -4.38 -23.04
C GLY A 398 -16.93 -5.23 -22.86
N ASP A 399 -17.23 -5.73 -21.65
CA ASP A 399 -18.41 -6.55 -21.42
C ASP A 399 -19.50 -5.79 -20.65
N GLN A 400 -20.25 -4.94 -21.35
CA GLN A 400 -21.51 -4.39 -20.83
C GLN A 400 -22.65 -5.44 -20.75
N THR A 401 -22.34 -6.74 -20.81
CA THR A 401 -23.35 -7.82 -20.74
C THR A 401 -23.20 -8.80 -19.59
N SER A 402 -22.17 -8.71 -18.74
CA SER A 402 -22.22 -9.42 -17.46
C SER A 402 -23.03 -8.61 -16.46
N ASN A 403 -24.22 -9.13 -16.10
CA ASN A 403 -25.03 -8.69 -14.97
C ASN A 403 -24.18 -8.64 -13.68
N ASN A 404 -23.44 -7.56 -13.44
CA ASN A 404 -23.03 -7.15 -12.09
C ASN A 404 -24.29 -6.62 -11.40
N LYS A 405 -25.21 -7.53 -11.07
CA LYS A 405 -26.04 -7.27 -9.89
C LYS A 405 -25.05 -7.06 -8.75
N PRO A 406 -25.20 -6.01 -7.92
CA PRO A 406 -24.49 -6.01 -6.64
C PRO A 406 -24.85 -7.34 -5.98
N THR A 407 -23.85 -8.19 -5.76
CA THR A 407 -24.06 -9.37 -4.93
C THR A 407 -24.59 -8.84 -3.60
N GLU A 408 -25.73 -9.36 -3.14
CA GLU A 408 -26.27 -9.06 -1.80
C GLU A 408 -25.31 -9.57 -0.68
N GLU A 409 -24.22 -10.23 -1.06
CA GLU A 409 -23.22 -10.81 -0.17
C GLU A 409 -22.18 -9.77 0.26
N MET A 410 -22.06 -9.58 1.57
CA MET A 410 -21.17 -8.60 2.23
C MET A 410 -19.70 -9.02 2.27
N LEU A 411 -19.39 -10.29 1.97
CA LEU A 411 -18.04 -10.86 2.01
C LEU A 411 -17.59 -11.35 0.65
N VAL A 412 -16.35 -11.00 0.27
CA VAL A 412 -15.72 -11.43 -0.99
C VAL A 412 -14.29 -11.90 -0.76
N ALA A 413 -13.77 -12.71 -1.68
CA ALA A 413 -12.34 -12.99 -1.80
C ALA A 413 -11.75 -12.19 -2.96
N HIS A 414 -11.09 -11.08 -2.66
CA HIS A 414 -10.63 -10.10 -3.61
C HIS A 414 -9.34 -10.56 -4.32
N GLN A 415 -9.42 -10.74 -5.65
CA GLN A 415 -8.36 -11.41 -6.42
C GLN A 415 -7.02 -10.66 -6.43
N TRP A 416 -7.01 -9.35 -6.18
CA TRP A 416 -5.79 -8.56 -6.01
C TRP A 416 -4.82 -9.16 -4.98
N PHE A 417 -5.34 -9.72 -3.90
CA PHE A 417 -4.55 -10.34 -2.84
C PHE A 417 -4.18 -11.80 -3.14
N GLY A 418 -4.65 -12.33 -4.28
CA GLY A 418 -4.23 -13.62 -4.82
C GLY A 418 -2.76 -13.60 -5.27
N GLY A 419 -1.90 -14.33 -4.55
CA GLY A 419 -0.48 -14.46 -4.91
C GLY A 419 0.42 -14.75 -3.70
N ARG A 420 1.68 -15.13 -3.94
CA ARG A 420 2.61 -15.57 -2.86
C ARG A 420 2.93 -14.50 -1.80
N LYS A 421 2.81 -13.20 -2.12
CA LYS A 421 3.23 -12.09 -1.22
C LYS A 421 2.14 -11.03 -0.98
N ARG A 422 1.06 -11.01 -1.77
CA ARG A 422 0.01 -9.97 -1.68
C ARG A 422 -0.99 -10.23 -0.57
N GLY A 423 -1.11 -11.49 -0.14
CA GLY A 423 -2.00 -11.87 0.95
C GLY A 423 -1.69 -11.21 2.30
N LEU A 424 -0.45 -10.79 2.58
CA LEU A 424 -0.16 -10.06 3.83
C LEU A 424 -0.52 -8.58 3.75
N ALA A 425 -0.74 -8.06 2.55
CA ALA A 425 -1.24 -6.73 2.29
C ALA A 425 -2.77 -6.73 2.16
N LEU A 426 -3.47 -7.72 2.71
CA LEU A 426 -4.93 -7.77 2.72
C LEU A 426 -5.52 -6.55 3.43
N PRO A 427 -6.68 -6.06 2.97
CA PRO A 427 -7.43 -5.11 3.73
C PRO A 427 -7.78 -5.73 5.06
N ALA A 428 -7.85 -4.86 6.04
CA ALA A 428 -8.08 -5.22 7.41
C ALA A 428 -9.53 -5.74 7.55
N HIS A 429 -9.80 -7.04 7.37
CA HIS A 429 -11.07 -7.62 7.83
C HIS A 429 -10.84 -8.93 8.58
N ALA A 430 -10.43 -10.00 7.89
CA ALA A 430 -9.88 -11.18 8.57
C ALA A 430 -8.93 -11.98 7.67
N GLY A 431 -7.70 -12.19 8.16
CA GLY A 431 -6.72 -13.08 7.54
C GLY A 431 -6.49 -14.30 8.41
N MET A 432 -6.76 -15.50 7.88
CA MET A 432 -6.41 -16.76 8.55
C MET A 432 -4.99 -17.19 8.16
N ILE A 433 -4.05 -17.12 9.10
CA ILE A 433 -2.63 -17.40 8.85
C ILE A 433 -2.19 -18.60 9.69
N PRO A 434 -1.82 -19.74 9.08
CA PRO A 434 -1.15 -20.80 9.81
C PRO A 434 0.31 -20.39 10.09
N LEU A 435 0.76 -20.68 11.30
CA LEU A 435 2.13 -20.40 11.75
C LEU A 435 3.16 -21.44 11.29
N ALA A 436 2.73 -22.50 10.57
CA ALA A 436 3.52 -23.68 10.23
C ALA A 436 3.76 -23.85 8.72
#